data_AF-A0A378NTQ8-F1
#
_entry.id   AF-A0A378NTQ8-F1
#
_cell.length_a   1.000
_cell.length_b   1.000
_cell.length_c   1.000
_cell.angle_alpha   90.00
_cell.angle_beta   90.00
_cell.angle_gamma   90.00
#
_symmetry.space_group_name_H-M   'P 1'
#
loop_
_entity.id
_entity.type
_entity.pdbx_description
1 polymer ?
#
loop_
_entity_poly.entity_id
_entity_poly.type
_entity_poly.pdbx_seq_one_letter_code
_entity_poly.pdbx_strand_id
1 'polypeptide(L)'
;MISITTATADDLITLADIEQICFSSQESASLNTLKSRFEVFPNHFLVAKIHKHDDNEIIGFVNGMVTDEETITDEMYTNAKLHQPQGKYQTIFGIDVLPSYQHLGIATKLMKNLIEKAQKEKRTGIILCCKHQLIPFYEQFGFQNLGISKSTHGGVVWYDMLLNI
;
A
#
# COMPACT_ATOMS: atom_id res chain seq x y z
N MET A 1 10.37 13.19 15.20
CA MET A 1 11.07 12.11 14.44
C MET A 1 10.04 11.33 13.63
N ILE A 2 10.37 10.74 12.48
CA ILE A 2 9.45 9.86 11.73
C ILE A 2 9.92 8.41 11.87
N SER A 3 9.02 7.50 12.25
CA SER A 3 9.25 6.05 12.29
C SER A 3 8.26 5.32 11.37
N ILE A 4 8.67 4.13 10.90
CA ILE A 4 7.79 3.21 10.20
C ILE A 4 7.59 1.98 11.10
N THR A 5 6.34 1.64 11.40
CA THR A 5 5.99 0.48 12.24
C THR A 5 4.88 -0.33 11.59
N THR A 6 4.67 -1.57 12.03
CA THR A 6 3.44 -2.30 11.71
C THR A 6 2.25 -1.62 12.41
N ALA A 7 1.11 -1.54 11.74
CA ALA A 7 -0.12 -1.01 12.33
C ALA A 7 -0.68 -1.93 13.41
N THR A 8 -1.43 -1.36 14.37
CA THR A 8 -2.25 -2.11 15.33
C THR A 8 -3.73 -2.01 14.96
N ALA A 9 -4.59 -2.82 15.60
CA ALA A 9 -6.03 -2.74 15.39
C ALA A 9 -6.62 -1.36 15.75
N ASP A 10 -6.03 -0.67 16.74
CA ASP A 10 -6.44 0.66 17.16
C ASP A 10 -6.13 1.73 16.11
N ASP A 11 -5.17 1.48 15.22
CA ASP A 11 -4.80 2.40 14.15
C ASP A 11 -5.86 2.44 13.03
N LEU A 12 -6.74 1.44 12.91
CA LEU A 12 -7.62 1.23 11.74
C LEU A 12 -8.61 2.36 11.46
N ILE A 13 -9.13 3.03 12.49
CA ILE A 13 -10.02 4.19 12.31
C ILE A 13 -9.24 5.31 11.63
N THR A 14 -8.05 5.63 12.15
CA THR A 14 -7.15 6.63 11.57
C THR A 14 -6.74 6.28 10.14
N LEU A 15 -6.48 5.00 9.84
CA LEU A 15 -6.16 4.58 8.46
C LEU A 15 -7.33 4.82 7.51
N ALA A 16 -8.56 4.52 7.94
CA ALA A 16 -9.75 4.76 7.13
C ALA A 16 -10.02 6.25 6.90
N ASP A 17 -9.70 7.11 7.86
CA ASP A 17 -9.80 8.56 7.72
C ASP A 17 -8.75 9.09 6.73
N ILE A 18 -7.50 8.61 6.82
CA ILE A 18 -6.44 8.96 5.87
C ILE A 18 -6.79 8.50 4.46
N GLU A 19 -7.31 7.27 4.29
CA GLU A 19 -7.70 6.73 2.98
C GLU A 19 -8.76 7.61 2.30
N GLN A 20 -9.77 8.06 3.04
CA GLN A 20 -10.82 8.95 2.54
C GLN A 20 -10.30 10.34 2.16
N ILE A 21 -9.22 10.80 2.80
CA ILE A 21 -8.56 12.06 2.45
C ILE A 21 -7.71 11.90 1.17
N CYS A 22 -7.04 10.76 1.00
CA CYS A 22 -6.09 10.51 -0.08
C CYS A 22 -6.74 10.08 -1.39
N PHE A 23 -7.90 9.41 -1.34
CA PHE A 23 -8.56 8.82 -2.49
C PHE A 23 -9.99 9.34 -2.69
N SER A 24 -10.48 9.25 -3.92
CA SER A 24 -11.91 9.48 -4.18
C SER A 24 -12.75 8.36 -3.57
N SER A 25 -14.05 8.62 -3.35
CA SER A 25 -14.97 7.62 -2.78
C SER A 25 -15.12 6.34 -3.62
N GLN A 26 -14.74 6.39 -4.91
CA GLN A 26 -14.76 5.22 -5.81
C GLN A 26 -13.49 4.38 -5.71
N GLU A 27 -12.39 4.97 -5.24
CA GLU A 27 -11.08 4.33 -5.16
C GLU A 27 -10.77 3.86 -3.73
N SER A 28 -11.19 4.63 -2.72
CA SER A 28 -10.87 4.43 -1.31
C SER A 28 -11.41 3.11 -0.74
N ALA A 29 -10.60 2.42 0.06
CA ALA A 29 -11.08 1.34 0.92
C ALA A 29 -11.88 1.86 2.12
N SER A 30 -13.07 1.29 2.35
CA SER A 30 -13.87 1.60 3.54
C SER A 30 -13.21 1.07 4.83
N LEU A 31 -13.61 1.60 6.00
CA LEU A 31 -13.20 1.04 7.30
C LEU A 31 -13.49 -0.46 7.41
N ASN A 32 -14.63 -0.92 6.90
CA ASN A 32 -14.98 -2.34 6.91
C ASN A 32 -14.04 -3.16 6.03
N THR A 33 -13.66 -2.63 4.86
CA THR A 33 -12.67 -3.22 3.97
C THR A 33 -11.32 -3.33 4.67
N LEU A 34 -10.82 -2.23 5.26
CA LEU A 34 -9.55 -2.23 5.99
C LEU A 34 -9.57 -3.19 7.19
N LYS A 35 -10.66 -3.25 7.96
CA LYS A 35 -10.84 -4.25 9.04
C LYS A 35 -10.75 -5.68 8.51
N SER A 36 -11.49 -6.01 7.44
CA SER A 36 -11.46 -7.35 6.85
C SER A 36 -10.08 -7.75 6.32
N ARG A 37 -9.33 -6.80 5.75
CA ARG A 37 -7.95 -6.97 5.32
C ARG A 37 -7.03 -7.22 6.53
N PHE A 38 -7.16 -6.41 7.57
CA PHE A 38 -6.35 -6.49 8.78
C PHE A 38 -6.59 -7.79 9.57
N GLU A 39 -7.80 -8.35 9.54
CA GLU A 39 -8.09 -9.68 10.13
C GLU A 39 -7.29 -10.81 9.45
N VAL A 40 -7.02 -10.68 8.15
CA VAL A 40 -6.35 -11.75 7.36
C VAL A 40 -4.84 -11.54 7.27
N PHE A 41 -4.38 -10.30 7.08
CA PHE A 41 -2.97 -9.96 6.88
C PHE A 41 -2.51 -8.76 7.72
N PRO A 42 -2.66 -8.78 9.06
CA PRO A 42 -2.35 -7.63 9.93
C PRO A 42 -0.90 -7.17 9.81
N ASN A 43 0.02 -8.10 9.53
CA ASN A 43 1.45 -7.83 9.41
C ASN A 43 1.85 -7.16 8.08
N HIS A 44 0.90 -6.92 7.18
CA HIS A 44 1.13 -6.27 5.88
C HIS A 44 0.54 -4.84 5.82
N PHE A 45 0.34 -4.23 6.98
CA PHE A 45 0.05 -2.80 7.13
C PHE A 45 1.26 -2.11 7.78
N LEU A 46 1.92 -1.22 7.05
CA LEU A 46 2.97 -0.36 7.60
C LEU A 46 2.46 1.07 7.71
N VAL A 47 2.74 1.73 8.83
CA VAL A 47 2.32 3.10 9.12
C VAL A 47 3.53 3.99 9.35
N ALA A 48 3.45 5.23 8.86
CA ALA A 48 4.40 6.28 9.15
C ALA A 48 3.88 7.11 10.32
N LYS A 49 4.60 7.08 11.45
CA LYS A 49 4.27 7.85 12.65
C LYS A 49 5.22 9.03 12.80
N ILE A 50 4.68 10.22 13.02
CA ILE A 50 5.45 11.39 13.43
C ILE A 50 5.37 11.54 14.94
N HIS A 51 6.54 11.58 15.57
CA HIS A 51 6.72 11.77 17.00
C HIS A 51 6.97 13.25 17.27
N LYS A 52 6.00 13.91 17.93
CA LYS A 52 6.08 15.30 18.39
C LYS A 52 5.69 15.33 19.87
N HIS A 53 6.63 15.72 20.74
CA HIS A 53 6.42 15.72 22.19
C HIS A 53 5.94 14.33 22.67
N ASP A 54 4.81 14.28 23.39
CA ASP A 54 4.19 13.06 23.92
C ASP A 54 3.16 12.42 22.97
N ASP A 55 2.99 12.97 21.76
CA ASP A 55 2.01 12.50 20.79
C ASP A 55 2.64 11.80 19.57
N ASN A 56 1.96 10.76 19.11
CA ASN A 56 2.32 9.92 17.98
C ASN A 56 1.19 9.96 16.96
N GLU A 57 1.36 10.78 15.93
CA GLU A 57 0.36 10.94 14.88
C GLU A 57 0.71 10.03 13.68
N ILE A 58 -0.26 9.28 13.16
CA ILE A 58 -0.11 8.55 11.89
C ILE A 58 -0.33 9.54 10.76
N ILE A 59 0.66 9.65 9.88
CA ILE A 59 0.66 10.62 8.78
C ILE A 59 0.64 9.97 7.39
N GLY A 60 0.65 8.63 7.35
CA GLY A 60 0.58 7.85 6.13
C GLY A 60 0.69 6.36 6.40
N PHE A 61 0.34 5.54 5.43
CA PHE A 61 0.43 4.09 5.53
C PHE A 61 0.52 3.43 4.16
N VAL A 62 0.84 2.14 4.16
CA VAL A 62 0.82 1.28 2.98
C VAL A 62 0.24 -0.08 3.37
N ASN A 63 -0.62 -0.64 2.52
CA ASN A 63 -1.18 -1.96 2.73
C ASN A 63 -1.27 -2.78 1.44
N GLY A 64 -1.25 -4.09 1.58
CA GLY A 64 -1.50 -5.04 0.49
C GLY A 64 -1.29 -6.46 0.96
N MET A 65 -1.99 -7.40 0.35
CA MET A 65 -1.80 -8.83 0.62
C MET A 65 -0.62 -9.40 -0.18
N VAL A 66 -0.24 -10.62 0.15
CA VAL A 66 0.66 -11.46 -0.67
C VAL A 66 -0.13 -12.37 -1.60
N THR A 67 0.37 -12.59 -2.82
CA THR A 67 -0.24 -13.44 -3.85
C THR A 67 0.82 -14.12 -4.73
N ASP A 68 0.42 -15.15 -5.49
CA ASP A 68 1.24 -15.75 -6.57
C ASP A 68 0.98 -15.16 -7.95
N GLU A 69 -0.04 -14.31 -8.07
CA GLU A 69 -0.34 -13.56 -9.30
C GLU A 69 0.72 -12.49 -9.57
N GLU A 70 0.98 -12.21 -10.85
CA GLU A 70 1.98 -11.22 -11.29
C GLU A 70 1.40 -9.81 -11.45
N THR A 71 0.07 -9.66 -11.36
CA THR A 71 -0.64 -8.37 -11.45
C THR A 71 -1.81 -8.34 -10.46
N ILE A 72 -2.28 -7.15 -10.09
CA ILE A 72 -3.43 -7.00 -9.21
C ILE A 72 -4.72 -7.14 -10.03
N THR A 73 -5.68 -7.91 -9.50
CA THR A 73 -7.03 -8.02 -10.06
C THR A 73 -8.03 -7.25 -9.19
N ASP A 74 -9.14 -6.81 -9.78
CA ASP A 74 -10.17 -6.02 -9.07
C ASP A 74 -10.76 -6.78 -7.86
N GLU A 75 -10.83 -8.12 -7.94
CA GLU A 75 -11.29 -8.97 -6.84
C GLU A 75 -10.39 -8.81 -5.60
N MET A 76 -9.08 -8.64 -5.76
CA MET A 76 -8.14 -8.53 -4.64
C MET A 76 -8.42 -7.33 -3.73
N TYR A 77 -9.01 -6.25 -4.26
CA TYR A 77 -9.38 -5.10 -3.44
C TYR A 77 -10.51 -5.41 -2.44
N THR A 78 -11.36 -6.39 -2.75
CA THR A 78 -12.57 -6.70 -1.96
C THR A 78 -12.53 -8.07 -1.28
N ASN A 79 -11.67 -8.98 -1.75
CA ASN A 79 -11.55 -10.34 -1.24
C ASN A 79 -10.20 -10.58 -0.55
N ALA A 80 -10.11 -10.22 0.73
CA ALA A 80 -8.90 -10.44 1.53
C ALA A 80 -8.48 -11.93 1.64
N LYS A 81 -9.40 -12.88 1.40
CA LYS A 81 -9.13 -14.33 1.50
C LYS A 81 -8.23 -14.84 0.38
N LEU A 82 -8.00 -14.05 -0.67
CA LEU A 82 -7.03 -14.36 -1.70
C LEU A 82 -5.58 -14.25 -1.19
N HIS A 83 -5.37 -13.74 0.04
CA HIS A 83 -4.05 -13.68 0.65
C HIS A 83 -3.39 -15.06 0.73
N GLN A 84 -2.18 -15.15 0.19
CA GLN A 84 -1.33 -16.33 0.22
C GLN A 84 -0.07 -15.98 1.03
N PRO A 85 0.02 -16.34 2.33
CA PRO A 85 1.15 -15.92 3.19
C PRO A 85 2.53 -16.32 2.68
N GLN A 86 2.60 -17.39 1.87
CA GLN A 86 3.83 -17.91 1.25
C GLN A 86 3.94 -17.57 -0.26
N GLY A 87 3.07 -16.70 -0.77
CA GLY A 87 3.08 -16.32 -2.17
C GLY A 87 4.31 -15.50 -2.56
N LYS A 88 4.53 -15.41 -3.86
CA LYS A 88 5.73 -14.79 -4.46
C LYS A 88 5.74 -13.27 -4.38
N TYR A 89 4.59 -12.61 -4.48
CA TYR A 89 4.54 -11.16 -4.66
C TYR A 89 3.83 -10.45 -3.51
N GLN A 90 4.45 -9.40 -2.99
CA GLN A 90 3.78 -8.44 -2.13
C GLN A 90 3.00 -7.45 -3.00
N THR A 91 1.70 -7.29 -2.77
CA THR A 91 0.90 -6.26 -3.46
C THR A 91 1.00 -4.91 -2.74
N ILE A 92 0.70 -3.82 -3.43
CA ILE A 92 0.35 -2.54 -2.81
C ILE A 92 -1.04 -2.14 -3.31
N PHE A 93 -2.03 -2.19 -2.43
CA PHE A 93 -3.38 -1.70 -2.71
C PHE A 93 -3.47 -0.18 -2.61
N GLY A 94 -2.72 0.42 -1.70
CA GLY A 94 -2.66 1.87 -1.49
C GLY A 94 -1.39 2.26 -0.76
N ILE A 95 -0.83 3.42 -1.13
CA ILE A 95 0.20 4.12 -0.36
C ILE A 95 -0.26 5.55 -0.14
N ASP A 96 -0.49 5.87 1.13
CA ASP A 96 -1.24 7.03 1.55
C ASP A 96 -0.33 7.93 2.37
N VAL A 97 -0.37 9.22 2.09
CA VAL A 97 0.30 10.25 2.89
C VAL A 97 -0.62 11.44 2.96
N LEU A 98 -0.92 11.87 4.18
CA LEU A 98 -1.74 13.05 4.43
C LEU A 98 -1.23 14.26 3.62
N PRO A 99 -2.09 15.05 2.97
CA PRO A 99 -1.67 16.13 2.06
C PRO A 99 -0.64 17.11 2.65
N SER A 100 -0.79 17.47 3.94
CA SER A 100 0.13 18.35 4.67
C SER A 100 1.53 17.75 4.90
N TYR A 101 1.70 16.44 4.69
CA TYR A 101 2.95 15.71 4.87
C TYR A 101 3.50 15.12 3.55
N GLN A 102 2.85 15.42 2.41
CA GLN A 102 3.35 15.03 1.10
C GLN A 102 4.60 15.82 0.72
N HIS A 103 5.39 15.29 -0.23
CA HIS A 103 6.67 15.87 -0.67
C HIS A 103 7.76 15.99 0.42
N LEU A 104 7.54 15.41 1.61
CA LEU A 104 8.53 15.33 2.69
C LEU A 104 9.26 13.98 2.76
N GLY A 105 9.16 13.15 1.70
CA GLY A 105 9.80 11.84 1.62
C GLY A 105 9.12 10.73 2.44
N ILE A 106 7.89 10.93 2.93
CA ILE A 106 7.16 9.95 3.75
C ILE A 106 6.82 8.68 2.94
N ALA A 107 6.24 8.84 1.74
CA ALA A 107 5.94 7.71 0.86
C ALA A 107 7.21 6.93 0.49
N THR A 108 8.33 7.62 0.28
CA THR A 108 9.64 6.99 0.05
C THR A 108 10.10 6.14 1.23
N LYS A 109 9.90 6.61 2.47
CA LYS A 109 10.23 5.83 3.69
C LYS A 109 9.33 4.60 3.82
N LEU A 110 8.02 4.73 3.58
CA LEU A 110 7.07 3.61 3.57
C LEU A 110 7.47 2.56 2.52
N MET A 111 7.71 2.99 1.29
CA MET A 111 8.10 2.12 0.18
C MET A 111 9.40 1.36 0.48
N LYS A 112 10.45 2.05 0.95
CA LYS A 112 11.72 1.39 1.31
C LYS A 112 11.56 0.33 2.41
N ASN A 113 10.78 0.62 3.45
CA ASN A 113 10.50 -0.34 4.51
C ASN A 113 9.70 -1.55 4.00
N LEU A 114 8.75 -1.32 3.09
CA LEU A 114 8.02 -2.41 2.45
C LEU A 114 8.93 -3.28 1.59
N ILE A 115 9.84 -2.68 0.82
CA ILE A 115 10.85 -3.39 0.01
C ILE A 115 11.75 -4.24 0.90
N GLU A 116 12.32 -3.66 1.95
CA GLU A 116 13.15 -4.40 2.90
C GLU A 116 12.40 -5.54 3.58
N LYS A 117 11.12 -5.35 3.91
CA LYS A 117 10.26 -6.41 4.47
C LYS A 117 10.04 -7.53 3.46
N ALA A 118 9.68 -7.20 2.22
CA ALA A 118 9.47 -8.20 1.17
C ALA A 118 10.75 -9.01 0.88
N GLN A 119 11.92 -8.37 0.88
CA GLN A 119 13.22 -9.04 0.76
C GLN A 119 13.50 -10.00 1.92
N LYS A 120 13.27 -9.56 3.17
CA LYS A 120 13.43 -10.40 4.37
C LYS A 120 12.49 -11.62 4.34
N GLU A 121 11.31 -11.45 3.78
CA GLU A 121 10.33 -12.51 3.58
C GLU A 121 10.59 -13.36 2.33
N LYS A 122 11.67 -13.09 1.59
CA LYS A 122 12.09 -13.82 0.38
C LYS A 122 11.01 -13.84 -0.71
N ARG A 123 10.27 -12.74 -0.84
CA ARG A 123 9.37 -12.52 -1.97
C ARG A 123 10.18 -12.43 -3.27
N THR A 124 9.57 -12.78 -4.39
CA THR A 124 10.13 -12.58 -5.73
C THR A 124 10.04 -11.13 -6.17
N GLY A 125 8.99 -10.42 -5.74
CA GLY A 125 8.77 -9.04 -6.16
C GLY A 125 7.66 -8.32 -5.40
N ILE A 126 7.43 -7.09 -5.84
CA ILE A 126 6.33 -6.24 -5.39
C ILE A 126 5.55 -5.78 -6.61
N ILE A 127 4.22 -5.88 -6.54
CA ILE A 127 3.32 -5.49 -7.63
C ILE A 127 2.32 -4.44 -7.16
N LEU A 128 1.99 -3.51 -8.04
CA LEU A 128 0.99 -2.48 -7.79
C LEU A 128 0.38 -1.96 -9.09
N CYS A 129 -0.75 -1.29 -8.98
CA CYS A 129 -1.34 -0.50 -10.05
C CYS A 129 -1.20 0.99 -9.71
N CYS A 130 -0.83 1.83 -10.68
CA CYS A 130 -0.76 3.29 -10.46
C CYS A 130 -1.34 4.12 -11.61
N LYS A 131 -1.69 5.37 -11.31
CA LYS A 131 -2.08 6.36 -12.33
C LYS A 131 -0.84 6.76 -13.13
N HIS A 132 -1.03 7.09 -14.41
CA HIS A 132 0.08 7.43 -15.34
C HIS A 132 1.10 8.42 -14.76
N GLN A 133 0.64 9.49 -14.12
CA GLN A 133 1.49 10.54 -13.53
C GLN A 133 2.36 10.07 -12.35
N LEU A 134 2.07 8.91 -11.76
CA LEU A 134 2.81 8.32 -10.64
C LEU A 134 3.87 7.32 -11.09
N ILE A 135 3.92 6.94 -12.37
CA ILE A 135 4.93 6.02 -12.91
C ILE A 135 6.35 6.48 -12.53
N PRO A 136 6.76 7.76 -12.73
CA PRO A 136 8.12 8.19 -12.38
C PRO A 136 8.42 8.08 -10.88
N PHE A 137 7.39 8.21 -10.02
CA PHE A 137 7.57 8.01 -8.59
C PHE A 137 7.91 6.55 -8.27
N TYR A 138 7.31 5.56 -8.94
CA TYR A 138 7.63 4.15 -8.68
C TYR A 138 8.93 3.71 -9.38
N GLU A 139 9.21 4.23 -10.58
CA GLU A 139 10.46 3.92 -11.32
C GLU A 139 11.73 4.29 -10.53
N GLN A 140 11.68 5.31 -9.67
CA GLN A 140 12.83 5.68 -8.83
C GLN A 140 13.27 4.55 -7.87
N PHE A 141 12.39 3.60 -7.56
CA PHE A 141 12.71 2.41 -6.74
C PHE A 141 13.09 1.19 -7.57
N GLY A 142 13.06 1.29 -8.91
CA GLY A 142 13.33 0.20 -9.84
C GLY A 142 12.09 -0.55 -10.33
N PHE A 143 10.88 -0.05 -10.06
CA PHE A 143 9.67 -0.64 -10.65
C PHE A 143 9.69 -0.50 -12.17
N GLN A 144 9.30 -1.56 -12.86
CA GLN A 144 9.10 -1.62 -14.30
C GLN A 144 7.61 -1.43 -14.60
N ASN A 145 7.30 -0.53 -15.53
CA ASN A 145 5.94 -0.38 -16.06
C ASN A 145 5.64 -1.52 -17.05
N LEU A 146 4.63 -2.33 -16.76
CA LEU A 146 4.17 -3.45 -17.59
C LEU A 146 3.08 -3.06 -18.59
N GLY A 147 2.67 -1.78 -18.59
CA GLY A 147 1.64 -1.24 -19.47
C GLY A 147 0.30 -1.06 -18.77
N ILE A 148 -0.76 -0.86 -19.57
CA ILE A 148 -2.11 -0.62 -19.07
C ILE A 148 -2.62 -1.89 -18.38
N SER A 149 -3.06 -1.72 -17.13
CA SER A 149 -3.65 -2.78 -16.33
C SER A 149 -5.02 -3.20 -16.86
N LYS A 150 -5.38 -4.45 -16.59
CA LYS A 150 -6.76 -4.93 -16.77
C LYS A 150 -7.70 -4.45 -15.67
N SER A 151 -7.16 -3.93 -14.57
CA SER A 151 -7.95 -3.38 -13.47
C SER A 151 -8.75 -2.17 -13.93
N THR A 152 -10.03 -2.15 -13.56
CA THR A 152 -10.95 -1.03 -13.80
C THR A 152 -11.38 -0.36 -12.50
N HIS A 153 -10.69 -0.67 -11.40
CA HIS A 153 -11.01 -0.19 -10.06
C HIS A 153 -11.19 1.33 -10.04
N GLY A 154 -12.28 1.80 -9.44
CA GLY A 154 -12.61 3.22 -9.38
C GLY A 154 -12.87 3.92 -10.72
N GLY A 155 -13.00 3.18 -11.84
CA GLY A 155 -13.27 3.75 -13.16
C GLY A 155 -12.09 4.50 -13.79
N VAL A 156 -10.86 4.20 -13.35
CA VAL A 156 -9.63 4.88 -13.79
C VAL A 156 -8.78 3.94 -14.65
N VAL A 157 -7.96 4.52 -15.54
CA VAL A 157 -6.92 3.76 -16.27
C VAL A 157 -5.69 3.61 -15.37
N TRP A 158 -5.37 2.36 -15.05
CA TRP A 158 -4.23 1.99 -14.23
C TRP A 158 -3.08 1.43 -15.08
N TYR A 159 -1.87 1.51 -14.55
CA TYR A 159 -0.66 0.90 -15.11
C TYR A 159 -0.09 -0.11 -14.12
N ASP A 160 0.14 -1.33 -14.59
CA ASP A 160 0.74 -2.38 -13.78
C ASP A 160 2.24 -2.10 -13.61
N MET A 161 2.72 -2.18 -12.37
CA MET A 161 4.11 -1.93 -12.02
C MET A 161 4.66 -3.14 -11.26
N LEU A 162 5.87 -3.59 -11.62
CA LEU A 162 6.57 -4.70 -10.98
C LEU A 162 7.98 -4.29 -10.55
N LEU A 163 8.32 -4.55 -9.29
CA LEU A 163 9.69 -4.54 -8.80
C LEU A 163 10.13 -5.97 -8.50
N ASN A 164 11.21 -6.44 -9.12
CA ASN A 164 11.88 -7.69 -8.75
C ASN A 164 12.86 -7.43 -7.60
N ILE A 165 12.93 -8.33 -6.61
CA ILE A 165 13.74 -8.17 -5.39
C ILE A 165 14.63 -9.37 -5.06
#